data_AF-A0A7X7IRJ5-F1
#
_entry.id   AF-A0A7X7IRJ5-F1
#
_cell.length_a   1.000
_cell.length_b   1.000
_cell.length_c   1.000
_cell.angle_alpha   90.00
_cell.angle_beta   90.00
_cell.angle_gamma   90.00
#
_symmetry.space_group_name_H-M   'P 1'
#
loop_
_entity.id
_entity.type
_entity.pdbx_description
1 polymer ?
#
loop_
_entity_poly.entity_id
_entity_poly.type
_entity_poly.pdbx_seq_one_letter_code
_entity_poly.pdbx_strand_id
1 'polypeptide(L)'
;LIGSSCVGLAVLLTRQTQRANEQAEAQRLAEQAASKEPRVEDYLATDPVELELGVGLVKLADRQRGGDLLRHVQSIRRDLASKLGIILPKVRIRDNLQLGRNEYRINIGGMPVAGGEVSPNRLLAIGPGTLEGDMPGLPTEDPAHGRPALWIEHDVRDRARQAGCTVVEPSGVIAEHLTATMARHADELLTRDATRHLIDELKKTSPTVVEELIPGAMKLAEVQQVLQMLLRENVSIRRLELILEALGDAALRTSDPIALVEHVRSRLARTLCAAYRDSENRLRAATLDPEIEDQIREGVERTEDGLCVRMSPQAVEEIRRHVAEQIEPLVQSNRPPVLLVEPLVRPAVRRITAAAMPELAVLSYNEITRDTIVESVGLVKA
;
A
#
# COMPACT_ATOMS: atom_id res chain seq x y z
N LEU A 1 -77.71 1.99 4.65
CA LEU A 1 -76.87 3.14 4.24
C LEU A 1 -76.11 3.79 5.40
N ILE A 2 -76.64 3.81 6.63
CA ILE A 2 -75.95 4.44 7.79
C ILE A 2 -74.81 3.56 8.35
N GLY A 3 -74.99 2.24 8.45
CA GLY A 3 -73.97 1.34 9.03
C GLY A 3 -72.66 1.23 8.24
N SER A 4 -72.72 1.33 6.90
CA SER A 4 -71.53 1.32 6.03
C SER A 4 -70.70 2.60 6.14
N SER A 5 -71.34 3.73 6.42
CA SER A 5 -70.66 5.02 6.62
C SER A 5 -69.88 5.06 7.94
N CYS A 6 -70.40 4.43 9.00
CA CYS A 6 -69.73 4.36 10.30
C CYS A 6 -68.49 3.45 10.27
N VAL A 7 -68.54 2.32 9.55
CA VAL A 7 -67.39 1.42 9.39
C VAL A 7 -66.29 2.07 8.55
N GLY A 8 -66.64 2.79 7.48
CA GLY A 8 -65.67 3.54 6.67
C GLY A 8 -64.95 4.63 7.46
N LEU A 9 -65.70 5.37 8.30
CA LEU A 9 -65.14 6.40 9.17
C LEU A 9 -64.24 5.80 10.27
N ALA A 10 -64.65 4.67 10.87
CA ALA A 10 -63.85 3.97 11.85
C ALA A 10 -62.51 3.49 11.26
N VAL A 11 -62.52 2.86 10.09
CA VAL A 11 -61.29 2.38 9.41
C VAL A 11 -60.37 3.55 9.02
N LEU A 12 -60.92 4.69 8.58
CA LEU A 12 -60.11 5.87 8.27
C LEU A 12 -59.46 6.46 9.52
N LEU A 13 -60.20 6.56 10.62
CA LEU A 13 -59.67 7.05 11.90
C LEU A 13 -58.59 6.11 12.46
N THR A 14 -58.78 4.78 12.37
CA THR A 14 -57.77 3.80 12.82
C THR A 14 -56.51 3.83 11.95
N ARG A 15 -56.63 4.02 10.63
CA ARG A 15 -55.47 4.17 9.74
C ARG A 15 -54.74 5.49 9.95
N GLN A 16 -55.45 6.56 10.29
CA GLN A 16 -54.86 7.86 10.56
C GLN A 16 -54.11 7.86 11.90
N THR A 17 -54.65 7.20 12.93
CA THR A 17 -53.95 7.03 14.22
C THR A 17 -52.76 6.08 14.12
N GLN A 18 -52.84 5.01 13.33
CA GLN A 18 -51.68 4.13 13.07
C GLN A 18 -50.55 4.89 12.38
N ARG A 19 -50.83 5.65 11.31
CA ARG A 19 -49.80 6.45 10.63
C ARG A 19 -49.20 7.53 11.51
N ALA A 20 -50.01 8.18 12.36
CA ALA A 20 -49.51 9.16 13.32
C ALA A 20 -48.61 8.52 14.39
N ASN A 21 -48.94 7.31 14.85
CA ASN A 21 -48.09 6.56 15.78
C ASN A 21 -46.79 6.08 15.12
N GLU A 22 -46.84 5.56 13.90
CA GLU A 22 -45.65 5.15 13.13
C GLU A 22 -44.72 6.34 12.86
N GLN A 23 -45.29 7.50 12.52
CA GLN A 23 -44.52 8.74 12.34
C GLN A 23 -43.94 9.26 13.66
N ALA A 24 -44.68 9.19 14.76
CA ALA A 24 -44.20 9.58 16.08
C ALA A 24 -43.13 8.62 16.62
N GLU A 25 -43.22 7.32 16.31
CA GLU A 25 -42.22 6.32 16.66
C GLU A 25 -40.96 6.47 15.81
N ALA A 26 -41.10 6.72 14.50
CA ALA A 26 -40.00 7.06 13.62
C ALA A 26 -39.31 8.37 14.01
N GLN A 27 -40.07 9.39 14.43
CA GLN A 27 -39.52 10.64 14.97
C GLN A 27 -38.79 10.43 16.30
N ARG A 28 -39.35 9.62 17.23
CA ARG A 28 -38.66 9.29 18.49
C ARG A 28 -37.38 8.48 18.27
N LEU A 29 -37.38 7.53 17.34
CA LEU A 29 -36.19 6.77 16.95
C LEU A 29 -35.14 7.67 16.27
N ALA A 30 -35.57 8.64 15.47
CA ALA A 30 -34.69 9.63 14.84
C ALA A 30 -34.11 10.62 15.88
N GLU A 31 -34.91 11.08 16.85
CA GLU A 31 -34.46 11.94 17.96
C GLU A 31 -33.51 11.19 18.90
N GLN A 32 -33.77 9.91 19.20
CA GLN A 32 -32.85 9.06 19.98
C GLN A 32 -31.54 8.75 19.24
N ALA A 33 -31.57 8.67 17.91
CA ALA A 33 -30.36 8.55 17.10
C ALA A 33 -29.59 9.88 16.98
N ALA A 34 -30.29 11.02 17.05
CA ALA A 34 -29.71 12.36 16.95
C ALA A 34 -29.19 12.92 18.30
N SER A 35 -29.69 12.42 19.44
CA SER A 35 -29.42 12.96 20.78
C SER A 35 -28.36 12.20 21.59
N LYS A 36 -27.57 11.30 20.99
CA LYS A 36 -26.38 10.79 21.69
C LYS A 36 -25.25 11.78 21.49
N GLU A 37 -24.99 12.57 22.53
CA GLU A 37 -23.66 13.18 22.69
C GLU A 37 -22.62 12.08 22.45
N PRO A 38 -21.58 12.34 21.61
CA PRO A 38 -20.55 11.35 21.34
C PRO A 38 -19.94 10.94 22.68
N ARG A 39 -19.84 9.63 22.89
CA ARG A 39 -19.31 9.13 24.16
C ARG A 39 -17.84 9.52 24.24
N VAL A 40 -17.30 9.69 25.44
CA VAL A 40 -15.88 10.04 25.63
C VAL A 40 -14.98 9.01 24.94
N GLU A 41 -15.38 7.74 24.93
CA GLU A 41 -14.69 6.65 24.26
C GLU A 41 -14.67 6.79 22.72
N ASP A 42 -15.64 7.48 22.13
CA ASP A 42 -15.68 7.71 20.67
C ASP A 42 -14.59 8.71 20.23
N TYR A 43 -14.08 9.54 21.14
CA TYR A 43 -12.90 10.38 20.91
C TYR A 43 -11.57 9.61 21.01
N LEU A 44 -11.58 8.42 21.61
CA LEU A 44 -10.42 7.52 21.66
C LEU A 44 -10.30 6.65 20.40
N ALA A 45 -11.36 6.56 19.61
CA ALA A 45 -11.40 5.76 18.39
C ALA A 45 -10.72 6.54 17.26
N THR A 46 -9.47 6.19 16.95
CA THR A 46 -8.77 6.71 15.77
C THR A 46 -9.14 5.90 14.54
N ASP A 47 -9.54 6.58 13.46
CA ASP A 47 -9.73 5.92 12.18
C ASP A 47 -8.37 5.44 11.64
N PRO A 48 -8.22 4.17 11.23
CA PRO A 48 -6.93 3.64 10.79
C PRO A 48 -6.33 4.36 9.59
N VAL A 49 -7.17 4.81 8.66
CA VAL A 49 -6.76 5.55 7.45
C VAL A 49 -7.77 6.67 7.19
N GLU A 50 -7.25 7.89 7.03
CA GLU A 50 -8.04 9.06 6.66
C GLU A 50 -7.46 9.78 5.44
N LEU A 51 -8.34 10.30 4.59
CA LEU A 51 -8.03 11.19 3.49
C LEU A 51 -8.74 12.52 3.74
N GLU A 52 -7.97 13.54 4.09
CA GLU A 52 -8.44 14.91 4.26
C GLU A 52 -8.34 15.67 2.95
N LEU A 53 -9.39 16.42 2.63
CA LEU A 53 -9.51 17.19 1.39
C LEU A 53 -9.69 18.68 1.71
N GLY A 54 -8.91 19.52 1.04
CA GLY A 54 -9.17 20.95 0.97
C GLY A 54 -10.52 21.24 0.28
N VAL A 55 -11.10 22.41 0.58
CA VAL A 55 -12.45 22.79 0.14
C VAL A 55 -12.64 22.69 -1.38
N GLY A 56 -11.60 22.98 -2.17
CA GLY A 56 -11.63 22.90 -3.64
C GLY A 56 -11.69 21.47 -4.19
N LEU A 57 -11.31 20.46 -3.39
CA LEU A 57 -11.29 19.05 -3.76
C LEU A 57 -12.53 18.29 -3.33
N VAL A 58 -13.36 18.84 -2.42
CA VAL A 58 -14.60 18.20 -1.93
C VAL A 58 -15.52 17.80 -3.09
N LYS A 59 -15.55 18.59 -4.18
CA LYS A 59 -16.31 18.27 -5.39
C LYS A 59 -15.90 16.94 -6.06
N LEU A 60 -14.66 16.50 -5.88
CA LEU A 60 -14.16 15.22 -6.42
C LEU A 60 -14.74 14.02 -5.65
N ALA A 61 -15.14 14.22 -4.39
CA ALA A 61 -15.77 13.20 -3.55
C ALA A 61 -17.30 13.15 -3.69
N ASP A 62 -17.92 14.23 -4.15
CA ASP A 62 -19.38 14.33 -4.27
C ASP A 62 -19.91 13.68 -5.57
N ARG A 63 -20.56 12.52 -5.42
CA ARG A 63 -21.16 11.77 -6.54
C ARG A 63 -22.28 12.54 -7.25
N GLN A 64 -23.00 13.41 -6.55
CA GLN A 64 -24.07 14.21 -7.17
C GLN A 64 -23.50 15.29 -8.10
N ARG A 65 -22.25 15.71 -7.84
CA ARG A 65 -21.51 16.69 -8.66
C ARG A 65 -20.59 16.03 -9.70
N GLY A 66 -20.76 14.72 -9.95
CA GLY A 66 -19.94 13.98 -10.91
C GLY A 66 -18.58 13.52 -10.37
N GLY A 67 -18.31 13.68 -9.07
CA GLY A 67 -17.10 13.19 -8.43
C GLY A 67 -17.03 11.66 -8.40
N ASP A 68 -15.84 11.12 -8.68
CA ASP A 68 -15.57 9.68 -8.77
C ASP A 68 -14.53 9.19 -7.75
N LEU A 69 -13.99 10.05 -6.89
CA LEU A 69 -12.97 9.70 -5.89
C LEU A 69 -13.44 8.55 -4.99
N LEU A 70 -14.72 8.54 -4.56
CA LEU A 70 -15.28 7.44 -3.77
C LEU A 70 -15.24 6.09 -4.48
N ARG A 71 -15.39 6.08 -5.81
CA ARG A 71 -15.34 4.86 -6.62
C ARG A 71 -13.91 4.34 -6.68
N HIS A 72 -12.94 5.22 -6.86
CA HIS A 72 -11.51 4.87 -6.85
C HIS A 72 -11.09 4.34 -5.48
N VAL A 73 -11.46 5.01 -4.39
CA VAL A 73 -11.15 4.52 -3.03
C VAL A 73 -11.71 3.11 -2.76
N GLN A 74 -12.86 2.77 -3.34
CA GLN A 74 -13.40 1.41 -3.28
C GLN A 74 -12.60 0.38 -4.09
N SER A 75 -11.92 0.78 -5.18
CA SER A 75 -11.04 -0.13 -5.94
C SER A 75 -9.73 -0.39 -5.20
N ILE A 76 -9.18 0.60 -4.48
CA ILE A 76 -7.91 0.47 -3.75
C ILE A 76 -7.90 -0.77 -2.86
N ARG A 77 -8.99 -1.05 -2.14
CA ARG A 77 -9.10 -2.22 -1.28
C ARG A 77 -8.97 -3.54 -2.06
N ARG A 78 -9.53 -3.61 -3.28
CA ARG A 78 -9.38 -4.77 -4.18
C ARG A 78 -7.97 -4.85 -4.76
N ASP A 79 -7.40 -3.71 -5.11
CA ASP A 79 -6.08 -3.62 -5.74
C ASP A 79 -4.98 -4.07 -4.76
N LEU A 80 -5.00 -3.59 -3.51
CA LEU A 80 -4.06 -4.00 -2.47
C LEU A 80 -4.27 -5.46 -2.04
N ALA A 81 -5.51 -5.95 -1.97
CA ALA A 81 -5.76 -7.36 -1.70
C ALA A 81 -5.20 -8.26 -2.81
N SER A 82 -5.34 -7.86 -4.08
CA SER A 82 -4.81 -8.62 -5.22
C SER A 82 -3.27 -8.57 -5.30
N LYS A 83 -2.70 -7.39 -5.06
CA LYS A 83 -1.25 -7.10 -5.19
C LYS A 83 -0.45 -7.61 -3.99
N LEU A 84 -0.83 -7.21 -2.78
CA LEU A 84 -0.09 -7.50 -1.55
C LEU A 84 -0.71 -8.60 -0.68
N GLY A 85 -1.99 -8.93 -0.86
CA GLY A 85 -2.66 -9.93 -0.02
C GLY A 85 -3.13 -9.39 1.34
N ILE A 86 -3.22 -8.06 1.50
CA ILE A 86 -3.73 -7.42 2.71
C ILE A 86 -5.18 -6.97 2.55
N ILE A 87 -5.92 -6.93 3.65
CA ILE A 87 -7.27 -6.37 3.68
C ILE A 87 -7.17 -4.95 4.21
N LEU A 88 -7.27 -3.97 3.32
CA LEU A 88 -7.24 -2.56 3.71
C LEU A 88 -8.45 -2.22 4.61
N PRO A 89 -8.25 -1.54 5.75
CA PRO A 89 -9.35 -0.99 6.53
C PRO A 89 -10.14 0.06 5.74
N LYS A 90 -11.30 0.47 6.27
CA LYS A 90 -12.10 1.50 5.62
C LYS A 90 -11.37 2.83 5.64
N VAL A 91 -11.16 3.42 4.46
CA VAL A 91 -10.64 4.78 4.31
C VAL A 91 -11.77 5.78 4.60
N ARG A 92 -11.56 6.66 5.57
CA ARG A 92 -12.49 7.76 5.84
C ARG A 92 -12.08 9.00 5.06
N ILE A 93 -13.04 9.68 4.44
CA ILE A 93 -12.80 10.93 3.72
C ILE A 93 -13.44 12.07 4.50
N ARG A 94 -12.68 13.13 4.77
CA ARG A 94 -13.13 14.32 5.50
C ARG A 94 -12.70 15.57 4.75
N ASP A 95 -13.49 16.62 4.83
CA ASP A 95 -13.03 17.96 4.48
C ASP A 95 -12.23 18.57 5.64
N ASN A 96 -11.16 19.29 5.32
CA ASN A 96 -10.37 20.01 6.30
C ASN A 96 -10.16 21.46 5.85
N LEU A 97 -10.75 22.39 6.60
CA LEU A 97 -10.70 23.84 6.34
C LEU A 97 -9.32 24.45 6.59
N GLN A 98 -8.43 23.75 7.30
CA GLN A 98 -7.07 24.19 7.57
C GLN A 98 -6.11 23.88 6.42
N LEU A 99 -6.50 23.01 5.48
CA LEU A 99 -5.71 22.70 4.29
C LEU A 99 -5.83 23.80 3.24
N GLY A 100 -4.80 23.92 2.39
CA GLY A 100 -4.88 24.69 1.17
C GLY A 100 -6.07 24.27 0.30
N ARG A 101 -6.59 25.20 -0.53
CA ARG A 101 -7.82 24.96 -1.31
C ARG A 101 -7.78 23.68 -2.16
N ASN A 102 -6.62 23.39 -2.74
CA ASN A 102 -6.38 22.27 -3.64
C ASN A 102 -5.47 21.19 -3.04
N GLU A 103 -5.24 21.26 -1.73
CA GLU A 103 -4.38 20.34 -0.99
C GLU A 103 -5.19 19.15 -0.48
N TYR A 104 -4.56 17.98 -0.40
CA TYR A 104 -5.07 16.81 0.30
C TYR A 104 -3.99 16.21 1.19
N ARG A 105 -4.42 15.48 2.21
CA ARG A 105 -3.54 14.86 3.20
C ARG A 105 -4.02 13.45 3.52
N ILE A 106 -3.07 12.52 3.63
CA ILE A 106 -3.30 11.11 3.95
C ILE A 106 -2.77 10.89 5.37
N ASN A 107 -3.65 10.42 6.25
CA ASN A 107 -3.30 10.08 7.63
C ASN A 107 -3.41 8.57 7.86
N ILE A 108 -2.51 8.04 8.67
CA ILE A 108 -2.59 6.67 9.23
C ILE A 108 -2.58 6.80 10.75
N GLY A 109 -3.57 6.20 11.42
CA GLY A 109 -3.70 6.30 12.87
C GLY A 109 -3.75 7.76 13.38
N GLY A 110 -4.38 8.66 12.61
CA GLY A 110 -4.49 10.09 12.95
C GLY A 110 -3.23 10.92 12.70
N MET A 111 -2.14 10.31 12.22
CA MET A 111 -0.88 11.00 11.92
C MET A 111 -0.71 11.20 10.42
N PRO A 112 -0.30 12.41 9.96
CA PRO A 112 -0.04 12.65 8.55
C PRO A 112 1.18 11.89 8.07
N VAL A 113 1.01 11.09 7.01
CA VAL A 113 2.09 10.29 6.40
C VAL A 113 2.43 10.74 4.98
N ALA A 114 1.47 11.34 4.28
CA ALA A 114 1.66 11.85 2.92
C ALA A 114 0.65 12.96 2.61
N GLY A 115 0.91 13.73 1.57
CA GLY A 115 0.02 14.78 1.09
C GLY A 115 0.45 15.31 -0.26
N GLY A 116 -0.35 16.19 -0.84
CA GLY A 116 -0.01 16.83 -2.09
C GLY A 116 -1.04 17.86 -2.52
N GLU A 117 -0.78 18.50 -3.65
CA GLU A 117 -1.69 19.44 -4.28
C GLU A 117 -2.13 18.90 -5.63
N VAL A 118 -3.43 19.02 -5.96
CA VAL A 118 -3.93 18.67 -7.29
C VAL A 118 -4.73 19.80 -7.90
N SER A 119 -4.61 19.97 -9.22
CA SER A 119 -5.41 20.96 -9.95
C SER A 119 -6.74 20.33 -10.39
N PRO A 120 -7.89 20.63 -9.75
CA PRO A 120 -9.11 19.86 -9.94
C PRO A 120 -9.84 20.13 -11.28
N ASN A 121 -9.29 20.99 -12.14
CA ASN A 121 -9.82 21.33 -13.47
C ASN A 121 -8.82 21.00 -14.60
N ARG A 122 -7.72 20.31 -14.28
CA ARG A 122 -6.64 19.96 -15.22
C ARG A 122 -6.44 18.45 -15.22
N LEU A 123 -5.65 17.97 -16.17
CA LEU A 123 -5.22 16.58 -16.24
C LEU A 123 -3.72 16.50 -15.94
N LEU A 124 -3.30 15.40 -15.31
CA LEU A 124 -1.89 15.13 -15.07
C LEU A 124 -1.35 14.26 -16.20
N ALA A 125 -0.36 14.74 -16.94
CA ALA A 125 0.40 13.98 -17.92
C ALA A 125 1.72 13.50 -17.30
N ILE A 126 2.00 12.19 -17.40
CA ILE A 126 3.20 11.54 -16.87
C ILE A 126 3.85 10.73 -18.00
N GLY A 127 5.14 10.92 -18.25
CA GLY A 127 5.89 10.10 -19.21
C GLY A 127 6.99 10.86 -19.95
N PRO A 128 7.75 10.19 -20.85
CA PRO A 128 8.91 10.78 -21.53
C PRO A 128 8.55 12.04 -22.34
N GLY A 129 7.35 12.10 -22.90
CA GLY A 129 6.85 13.28 -23.62
C GLY A 129 6.65 14.54 -22.76
N THR A 130 6.76 14.46 -21.42
CA THR A 130 6.78 15.65 -20.55
C THR A 130 8.16 16.30 -20.49
N LEU A 131 9.22 15.56 -20.84
CA LEU A 131 10.62 16.03 -20.81
C LEU A 131 11.11 16.49 -22.20
N GLU A 132 10.50 15.98 -23.27
CA GLU A 132 10.98 16.16 -24.66
C GLU A 132 10.44 17.39 -25.42
N GLY A 133 9.56 18.21 -24.82
CA GLY A 133 9.36 19.60 -25.27
C GLY A 133 7.92 20.07 -25.56
N ASP A 134 7.75 21.39 -25.36
CA ASP A 134 6.72 22.29 -25.91
C ASP A 134 5.23 21.96 -25.70
N MET A 135 4.93 21.08 -24.74
CA MET A 135 3.56 20.85 -24.28
C MET A 135 3.18 21.92 -23.25
N PRO A 136 2.14 22.74 -23.50
CA PRO A 136 1.73 23.75 -22.55
C PRO A 136 1.15 23.09 -21.29
N GLY A 137 1.75 23.37 -20.14
CA GLY A 137 1.35 22.82 -18.86
C GLY A 137 2.15 23.42 -17.72
N LEU A 138 1.70 23.16 -16.49
CA LEU A 138 2.44 23.55 -15.29
C LEU A 138 3.31 22.36 -14.84
N PRO A 139 4.65 22.51 -14.79
CA PRO A 139 5.54 21.47 -14.30
C PRO A 139 5.20 21.06 -12.86
N THR A 140 5.22 19.76 -12.59
CA THR A 140 4.96 19.16 -11.29
C THR A 140 5.60 17.78 -11.22
N GLU A 141 5.37 17.06 -10.12
CA GLU A 141 5.81 15.67 -9.93
C GLU A 141 4.60 14.79 -9.62
N ASP A 142 4.64 13.55 -10.10
CA ASP A 142 3.68 12.51 -9.71
C ASP A 142 3.84 12.20 -8.21
N PRO A 143 2.83 12.49 -7.37
CA PRO A 143 2.96 12.31 -5.93
C PRO A 143 3.12 10.83 -5.52
N ALA A 144 2.74 9.87 -6.37
CA ALA A 144 2.85 8.45 -6.05
C ALA A 144 4.28 7.91 -6.22
N HIS A 145 5.01 8.38 -7.24
CA HIS A 145 6.29 7.81 -7.68
C HIS A 145 7.42 8.85 -7.85
N GLY A 146 7.16 10.13 -7.60
CA GLY A 146 8.14 11.22 -7.74
C GLY A 146 8.61 11.46 -9.18
N ARG A 147 7.83 11.04 -10.19
CA ARG A 147 8.22 11.17 -11.60
C ARG A 147 7.87 12.56 -12.14
N PRO A 148 8.68 13.15 -13.03
CA PRO A 148 8.33 14.40 -13.70
C PRO A 148 6.97 14.31 -14.40
N ALA A 149 6.14 15.33 -14.21
CA ALA A 149 4.79 15.39 -14.74
C ALA A 149 4.38 16.83 -15.11
N LEU A 150 3.28 16.96 -15.87
CA LEU A 150 2.74 18.25 -16.31
C LEU A 150 1.23 18.32 -16.05
N TRP A 151 0.76 19.39 -15.42
CA TRP A 151 -0.67 19.73 -15.36
C TRP A 151 -1.09 20.42 -16.65
N ILE A 152 -1.81 19.70 -17.50
CA ILE A 152 -2.27 20.14 -18.82
C ILE A 152 -3.77 20.46 -18.81
N GLU A 153 -4.18 21.32 -19.73
CA GLU A 153 -5.59 21.59 -20.00
C GLU A 153 -6.23 20.40 -20.77
N HIS A 154 -7.56 20.29 -20.70
CA HIS A 154 -8.29 19.14 -21.27
C HIS A 154 -8.17 19.02 -22.80
N ASP A 155 -7.97 20.13 -23.51
CA ASP A 155 -7.78 20.21 -24.96
C ASP A 155 -6.43 19.64 -25.43
N VAL A 156 -5.42 19.62 -24.56
CA VAL A 156 -4.08 19.09 -24.88
C VAL A 156 -3.99 17.57 -24.68
N ARG A 157 -5.05 16.93 -24.17
CA ARG A 157 -5.09 15.49 -23.85
C ARG A 157 -4.62 14.58 -25.00
N ASP A 158 -5.15 14.80 -26.20
CA ASP A 158 -4.86 13.92 -27.33
C ASP A 158 -3.42 14.09 -27.82
N ARG A 159 -2.90 15.32 -27.81
CA ARG A 159 -1.48 15.62 -28.07
C ARG A 159 -0.57 14.95 -27.04
N ALA A 160 -0.95 14.99 -25.76
CA ALA A 160 -0.18 14.34 -24.70
C ALA A 160 -0.10 12.82 -24.87
N ARG A 161 -1.22 12.19 -25.23
CA ARG A 161 -1.26 10.75 -25.51
C ARG A 161 -0.44 10.35 -26.73
N GLN A 162 -0.47 11.17 -27.79
CA GLN A 162 0.36 10.94 -28.99
C GLN A 162 1.85 11.06 -28.68
N ALA A 163 2.23 11.92 -27.74
CA ALA A 163 3.59 12.05 -27.23
C ALA A 163 3.98 10.94 -26.23
N GLY A 164 3.19 9.87 -26.10
CA GLY A 164 3.49 8.74 -25.22
C GLY A 164 3.25 9.01 -23.73
N CYS A 165 2.58 10.10 -23.35
CA CYS A 165 2.25 10.38 -21.95
C CYS A 165 0.99 9.61 -21.51
N THR A 166 1.03 9.11 -20.27
CA THR A 166 -0.17 8.64 -19.57
C THR A 166 -0.88 9.84 -18.98
N VAL A 167 -2.17 10.00 -19.32
CA VAL A 167 -2.98 11.14 -18.87
C VAL A 167 -4.01 10.67 -17.85
N VAL A 168 -3.99 11.27 -16.66
CA VAL A 168 -4.77 10.88 -15.47
C VAL A 168 -5.60 12.06 -14.96
N GLU A 169 -6.82 11.78 -14.48
CA GLU A 169 -7.70 12.79 -13.86
C GLU A 169 -7.29 13.06 -12.39
N PRO A 170 -7.61 14.24 -11.82
CA PRO A 170 -7.18 14.60 -10.45
C PRO A 170 -7.60 13.61 -9.36
N SER A 171 -8.81 13.04 -9.47
CA SER A 171 -9.29 12.00 -8.55
C SER A 171 -8.47 10.70 -8.65
N GLY A 172 -8.06 10.34 -9.86
CA GLY A 172 -7.15 9.22 -10.12
C GLY A 172 -5.75 9.47 -9.55
N VAL A 173 -5.24 10.70 -9.62
CA VAL A 173 -3.94 11.07 -9.00
C VAL A 173 -3.98 10.88 -7.48
N ILE A 174 -5.04 11.37 -6.82
CA ILE A 174 -5.22 11.18 -5.37
C ILE A 174 -5.32 9.68 -5.04
N ALA A 175 -6.07 8.92 -5.84
CA ALA A 175 -6.27 7.49 -5.60
C ALA A 175 -4.99 6.65 -5.81
N GLU A 176 -4.20 6.96 -6.82
CA GLU A 176 -2.91 6.31 -7.07
C GLU A 176 -1.93 6.61 -5.94
N HIS A 177 -1.84 7.87 -5.52
CA HIS A 177 -1.00 8.24 -4.38
C HIS A 177 -1.46 7.53 -3.10
N LEU A 178 -2.76 7.53 -2.81
CA LEU A 178 -3.30 6.78 -1.67
C LEU A 178 -2.95 5.29 -1.75
N THR A 179 -3.06 4.67 -2.92
CA THR A 179 -2.69 3.25 -3.11
C THR A 179 -1.21 3.01 -2.85
N ALA A 180 -0.33 3.86 -3.38
CA ALA A 180 1.11 3.78 -3.15
C ALA A 180 1.48 3.98 -1.68
N THR A 181 0.87 4.96 -0.99
CA THR A 181 1.06 5.21 0.44
C THR A 181 0.59 4.01 1.27
N MET A 182 -0.59 3.46 0.99
CA MET A 182 -1.09 2.28 1.71
C MET A 182 -0.22 1.03 1.48
N ALA A 183 0.36 0.88 0.29
CA ALA A 183 1.32 -0.19 0.03
C ALA A 183 2.61 0.00 0.83
N ARG A 184 3.14 1.23 0.88
CA ARG A 184 4.37 1.58 1.63
C ARG A 184 4.23 1.35 3.13
N HIS A 185 3.05 1.60 3.69
CA HIS A 185 2.73 1.41 5.12
C HIS A 185 1.91 0.14 5.37
N ALA A 186 1.96 -0.85 4.47
CA ALA A 186 1.17 -2.07 4.59
C ALA A 186 1.47 -2.87 5.86
N ASP A 187 2.69 -2.78 6.38
CA ASP A 187 3.11 -3.43 7.62
C ASP A 187 2.46 -2.81 8.86
N GLU A 188 2.28 -1.48 8.88
CA GLU A 188 1.57 -0.76 9.94
C GLU A 188 0.06 -1.06 9.91
N LEU A 189 -0.49 -1.21 8.71
CA LEU A 189 -1.91 -1.52 8.50
C LEU A 189 -2.26 -2.98 8.84
N LEU A 190 -1.27 -3.88 8.87
CA LEU A 190 -1.46 -5.28 9.25
C LEU A 190 -1.53 -5.43 10.77
N THR A 191 -2.70 -5.15 11.34
CA THR A 191 -2.97 -5.32 12.77
C THR A 191 -3.09 -6.80 13.17
N ARG A 192 -3.12 -7.05 14.48
CA ARG A 192 -3.33 -8.41 15.02
C ARG A 192 -4.68 -8.99 14.57
N ASP A 193 -5.72 -8.16 14.54
CA ASP A 193 -7.07 -8.56 14.12
C ASP A 193 -7.13 -8.80 12.60
N ALA A 194 -6.45 -7.96 11.81
CA ALA A 194 -6.34 -8.19 10.36
C ALA A 194 -5.60 -9.50 10.07
N THR A 195 -4.52 -9.79 10.82
CA THR A 195 -3.76 -11.05 10.68
C THR A 195 -4.61 -12.26 11.07
N ARG A 196 -5.33 -12.16 12.20
CA ARG A 196 -6.28 -13.20 12.61
C ARG A 196 -7.33 -13.45 11.54
N HIS A 197 -7.91 -12.39 10.99
CA HIS A 197 -8.92 -12.51 9.94
C HIS A 197 -8.36 -13.22 8.69
N LEU A 198 -7.15 -12.88 8.25
CA LEU A 198 -6.48 -13.56 7.13
C LEU A 198 -6.29 -15.06 7.39
N ILE A 199 -5.86 -15.42 8.60
CA ILE A 199 -5.66 -16.82 9.01
C ILE A 199 -6.99 -17.56 9.11
N ASP A 200 -8.03 -16.92 9.66
CA ASP A 200 -9.36 -17.53 9.78
C ASP A 200 -9.99 -17.77 8.40
N GLU A 201 -9.79 -16.87 7.43
CA GLU A 201 -10.20 -17.10 6.04
C GLU A 201 -9.42 -18.25 5.39
N LEU A 202 -8.09 -18.32 5.59
CA LEU A 202 -7.28 -19.43 5.10
C LEU A 202 -7.67 -20.77 5.75
N LYS A 203 -8.02 -20.77 7.03
CA LYS A 203 -8.44 -21.98 7.75
C LYS A 203 -9.67 -22.64 7.13
N LYS A 204 -10.54 -21.87 6.46
CA LYS A 204 -11.71 -22.42 5.75
C LYS A 204 -11.31 -23.25 4.52
N THR A 205 -10.17 -22.96 3.90
CA THR A 205 -9.71 -23.63 2.68
C THR A 205 -8.59 -24.64 2.94
N SER A 206 -7.64 -24.29 3.82
CA SER A 206 -6.44 -25.07 4.14
C SER A 206 -6.26 -25.21 5.65
N PRO A 207 -7.17 -25.91 6.36
CA PRO A 207 -7.15 -26.00 7.82
C PRO A 207 -5.89 -26.68 8.38
N THR A 208 -5.38 -27.70 7.70
CA THR A 208 -4.22 -28.50 8.17
C THR A 208 -2.99 -27.64 8.42
N VAL A 209 -2.60 -26.80 7.46
CA VAL A 209 -1.42 -25.92 7.55
C VAL A 209 -1.56 -24.94 8.71
N VAL A 210 -2.77 -24.41 8.93
CA VAL A 210 -3.03 -23.45 10.02
C VAL A 210 -2.96 -24.12 11.38
N GLU A 211 -3.55 -25.30 11.54
CA GLU A 211 -3.62 -26.02 12.82
C GLU A 211 -2.29 -26.64 13.24
N GLU A 212 -1.46 -27.06 12.28
CA GLU A 212 -0.09 -27.52 12.55
C GLU A 212 0.82 -26.38 13.04
N LEU A 213 0.66 -25.18 12.47
CA LEU A 213 1.51 -24.04 12.79
C LEU A 213 1.04 -23.29 14.05
N ILE A 214 -0.26 -22.96 14.15
CA ILE A 214 -0.82 -22.06 15.17
C ILE A 214 -1.87 -22.80 16.01
N PRO A 215 -1.77 -22.79 17.35
CA PRO A 215 -0.78 -22.12 18.20
C PRO A 215 0.46 -22.96 18.52
N GLY A 216 0.66 -24.09 17.81
CA GLY A 216 1.67 -25.11 18.14
C GLY A 216 3.10 -24.63 17.97
N ALA A 217 3.61 -24.67 16.73
CA ALA A 217 5.00 -24.31 16.44
C ALA A 217 5.27 -22.80 16.51
N MET A 218 4.25 -21.96 16.26
CA MET A 218 4.36 -20.50 16.33
C MET A 218 3.10 -19.84 16.90
N LYS A 219 3.30 -18.68 17.53
CA LYS A 219 2.23 -17.79 17.99
C LYS A 219 1.77 -16.89 16.84
N LEU A 220 0.50 -16.47 16.89
CA LEU A 220 -0.06 -15.47 15.97
C LEU A 220 0.79 -14.18 15.90
N ALA A 221 1.42 -13.79 17.02
CA ALA A 221 2.31 -12.64 17.09
C ALA A 221 3.56 -12.77 16.21
N GLU A 222 4.17 -13.96 16.22
CA GLU A 222 5.41 -14.25 15.48
C GLU A 222 5.10 -14.34 13.99
N VAL A 223 3.97 -14.96 13.63
CA VAL A 223 3.48 -14.97 12.25
C VAL A 223 3.20 -13.55 11.76
N GLN A 224 2.51 -12.71 12.55
CA GLN A 224 2.29 -11.30 12.20
C GLN A 224 3.62 -10.59 11.96
N GLN A 225 4.61 -10.77 12.84
CA GLN A 225 5.91 -10.11 12.72
C GLN A 225 6.60 -10.46 11.39
N VAL A 226 6.60 -11.74 10.99
CA VAL A 226 7.15 -12.17 9.70
C VAL A 226 6.38 -11.53 8.53
N LEU A 227 5.05 -11.55 8.57
CA LEU A 227 4.23 -10.94 7.51
C LEU A 227 4.48 -9.43 7.38
N GLN A 228 4.63 -8.72 8.51
CA GLN A 228 4.98 -7.31 8.53
C GLN A 228 6.36 -7.06 7.91
N MET A 229 7.36 -7.89 8.24
CA MET A 229 8.71 -7.76 7.65
C MET A 229 8.71 -8.00 6.14
N LEU A 230 7.90 -8.95 5.64
CA LEU A 230 7.70 -9.14 4.20
C LEU A 230 7.06 -7.90 3.55
N LEU A 231 6.01 -7.34 4.17
CA LEU A 231 5.30 -6.16 3.66
C LEU A 231 6.17 -4.89 3.66
N ARG A 232 7.07 -4.71 4.64
CA ARG A 232 8.07 -3.60 4.65
C ARG A 232 8.99 -3.60 3.44
N GLU A 233 9.13 -4.75 2.80
CA GLU A 233 9.90 -4.93 1.57
C GLU A 233 9.01 -5.04 0.32
N ASN A 234 7.73 -4.63 0.44
CA ASN A 234 6.71 -4.74 -0.61
C ASN A 234 6.51 -6.19 -1.13
N VAL A 235 6.80 -7.20 -0.31
CA VAL A 235 6.59 -8.61 -0.68
C VAL A 235 5.14 -9.00 -0.45
N SER A 236 4.51 -9.54 -1.49
CA SER A 236 3.13 -10.00 -1.43
C SER A 236 2.97 -11.17 -0.47
N ILE A 237 2.04 -11.04 0.48
CA ILE A 237 1.63 -12.10 1.41
C ILE A 237 0.38 -12.85 0.92
N ARG A 238 -0.04 -12.62 -0.34
CA ARG A 238 -1.23 -13.25 -0.93
C ARG A 238 -1.15 -14.78 -0.93
N ARG A 239 0.05 -15.34 -1.09
CA ARG A 239 0.29 -16.79 -1.02
C ARG A 239 0.47 -17.24 0.43
N LEU A 240 -0.50 -16.92 1.28
CA LEU A 240 -0.41 -17.13 2.73
C LEU A 240 -0.19 -18.60 3.08
N GLU A 241 -0.84 -19.53 2.38
CA GLU A 241 -0.64 -20.98 2.54
C GLU A 241 0.84 -21.39 2.43
N LEU A 242 1.50 -21.01 1.34
CA LEU A 242 2.92 -21.29 1.12
C LEU A 242 3.83 -20.62 2.17
N ILE A 243 3.44 -19.44 2.65
CA ILE A 243 4.16 -18.74 3.72
C ILE A 243 4.06 -19.54 5.02
N LEU A 244 2.87 -20.02 5.39
CA LEU A 244 2.68 -20.79 6.62
C LEU A 244 3.37 -22.16 6.56
N GLU A 245 3.35 -22.85 5.41
CA GLU A 245 4.13 -24.08 5.20
C GLU A 245 5.63 -23.84 5.41
N ALA A 246 6.18 -22.81 4.76
CA ALA A 246 7.58 -22.43 4.90
C ALA A 246 7.95 -22.07 6.34
N LEU A 247 7.04 -21.41 7.07
CA LEU A 247 7.22 -21.11 8.48
C LEU A 247 7.20 -22.37 9.34
N GLY A 248 6.30 -23.32 9.09
CA GLY A 248 6.27 -24.61 9.78
C GLY A 248 7.57 -25.39 9.64
N ASP A 249 8.13 -25.43 8.43
CA ASP A 249 9.42 -26.07 8.15
C ASP A 249 10.59 -25.41 8.88
N ALA A 250 10.57 -24.07 9.01
CA ALA A 250 11.67 -23.30 9.59
C ALA A 250 11.58 -23.12 11.11
N ALA A 251 10.37 -23.06 11.67
CA ALA A 251 10.11 -22.84 13.09
C ALA A 251 10.73 -23.92 13.99
N LEU A 252 10.91 -25.14 13.46
CA LEU A 252 11.60 -26.23 14.17
C LEU A 252 13.12 -26.01 14.30
N ARG A 253 13.71 -25.16 13.46
CA ARG A 253 15.16 -24.92 13.41
C ARG A 253 15.57 -23.61 14.05
N THR A 254 14.73 -22.58 13.95
CA THR A 254 15.06 -21.22 14.43
C THR A 254 13.82 -20.45 14.83
N SER A 255 13.96 -19.60 15.84
CA SER A 255 12.98 -18.60 16.26
C SER A 255 13.36 -17.17 15.86
N ASP A 256 14.50 -16.98 15.19
CA ASP A 256 14.96 -15.67 14.69
C ASP A 256 14.04 -15.18 13.56
N PRO A 257 13.31 -14.06 13.74
CA PRO A 257 12.39 -13.52 12.73
C PRO A 257 13.06 -13.22 11.40
N ILE A 258 14.32 -12.78 11.39
CA ILE A 258 15.04 -12.46 10.15
C ILE A 258 15.34 -13.74 9.38
N ALA A 259 15.83 -14.76 10.07
CA ALA A 259 16.09 -16.07 9.44
C ALA A 259 14.80 -16.70 8.89
N LEU A 260 13.68 -16.56 9.61
CA LEU A 260 12.36 -17.01 9.15
C LEU A 260 11.92 -16.26 7.89
N VAL A 261 12.07 -14.93 7.85
CA VAL A 261 11.75 -14.12 6.67
C VAL A 261 12.59 -14.54 5.47
N GLU A 262 13.91 -14.69 5.61
CA GLU A 262 14.78 -15.12 4.50
C GLU A 262 14.40 -16.51 3.98
N HIS A 263 14.04 -17.44 4.88
CA HIS A 263 13.54 -18.75 4.48
C HIS A 263 12.24 -18.63 3.68
N VAL A 264 11.26 -17.87 4.17
CA VAL A 264 9.99 -17.64 3.47
C VAL A 264 10.23 -16.98 2.10
N ARG A 265 11.10 -15.97 2.03
CA ARG A 265 11.46 -15.30 0.76
C ARG A 265 12.03 -16.28 -0.27
N SER A 266 12.93 -17.18 0.16
CA SER A 266 13.45 -18.22 -0.74
C SER A 266 12.35 -19.14 -1.30
N ARG A 267 11.32 -19.45 -0.49
CA ARG A 267 10.14 -20.23 -0.92
C ARG A 267 9.22 -19.44 -1.84
N LEU A 268 9.21 -18.11 -1.71
CA LEU A 268 8.49 -17.16 -2.57
C LEU A 268 9.29 -16.73 -3.81
N ALA A 269 10.42 -17.36 -4.14
CA ALA A 269 11.28 -17.02 -5.28
C ALA A 269 10.50 -16.74 -6.58
N ARG A 270 9.54 -17.59 -6.94
CA ARG A 270 8.70 -17.39 -8.13
C ARG A 270 7.86 -16.12 -8.08
N THR A 271 7.29 -15.81 -6.91
CA THR A 271 6.48 -14.60 -6.71
C THR A 271 7.35 -13.35 -6.77
N LEU A 272 8.53 -13.38 -6.15
CA LEU A 272 9.49 -12.28 -6.17
C LEU A 272 10.03 -12.04 -7.59
N CYS A 273 10.52 -13.08 -8.27
CA CYS A 273 10.99 -12.98 -9.66
C CYS A 273 9.93 -12.44 -10.62
N ALA A 274 8.71 -12.96 -10.52
CA ALA A 274 7.61 -12.56 -11.42
C ALA A 274 7.24 -11.08 -11.29
N ALA A 275 7.51 -10.45 -10.14
CA ALA A 275 7.25 -9.03 -9.93
C ALA A 275 8.25 -8.11 -10.65
N TYR A 276 9.45 -8.61 -10.95
CA TYR A 276 10.56 -7.78 -11.47
C TYR A 276 11.08 -8.21 -12.86
N ARG A 277 10.68 -9.39 -13.35
CA ARG A 277 11.06 -9.87 -14.69
C ARG A 277 10.19 -9.29 -15.79
N ASP A 278 10.76 -9.12 -16.98
CA ASP A 278 10.02 -8.72 -18.18
C ASP A 278 9.26 -9.89 -18.82
N SER A 279 8.53 -9.61 -19.91
CA SER A 279 7.78 -10.63 -20.69
C SER A 279 8.66 -11.71 -21.33
N GLU A 280 9.98 -11.49 -21.43
CA GLU A 280 10.96 -12.44 -21.95
C GLU A 280 11.67 -13.22 -20.81
N ASN A 281 11.16 -13.14 -19.58
CA ASN A 281 11.75 -13.71 -18.36
C ASN A 281 13.15 -13.17 -18.04
N ARG A 282 13.48 -11.95 -18.48
CA ARG A 282 14.74 -11.30 -18.12
C ARG A 282 14.57 -10.45 -16.87
N LEU A 283 15.45 -10.66 -15.91
CA LEU A 283 15.58 -9.81 -14.72
C LEU A 283 16.82 -8.93 -14.89
N ARG A 284 16.61 -7.62 -14.95
CA ARG A 284 17.69 -6.65 -15.01
C ARG A 284 17.96 -6.12 -13.63
N ALA A 285 19.16 -6.36 -13.13
CA ALA A 285 19.55 -5.97 -11.78
C ALA A 285 20.97 -5.40 -11.78
N ALA A 286 21.24 -4.49 -10.87
CA ALA A 286 22.61 -4.19 -10.46
C ALA A 286 23.11 -5.30 -9.52
N THR A 287 24.41 -5.53 -9.48
CA THR A 287 25.05 -6.48 -8.55
C THR A 287 26.05 -5.77 -7.66
N LEU A 288 26.29 -6.29 -6.46
CA LEU A 288 27.39 -5.82 -5.60
C LEU A 288 28.71 -6.51 -5.97
N ASP A 289 29.82 -5.79 -5.85
CA ASP A 289 31.15 -6.38 -5.90
C ASP A 289 31.40 -7.27 -4.66
N PRO A 290 32.00 -8.45 -4.81
CA PRO A 290 32.31 -9.33 -3.69
C PRO A 290 33.07 -8.65 -2.54
N GLU A 291 33.95 -7.68 -2.82
CA GLU A 291 34.67 -6.95 -1.77
C GLU A 291 33.73 -6.13 -0.87
N ILE A 292 32.69 -5.52 -1.45
CA ILE A 292 31.66 -4.80 -0.69
C ILE A 292 30.79 -5.80 0.08
N GLU A 293 30.43 -6.92 -0.53
CA GLU A 293 29.66 -7.95 0.16
C GLU A 293 30.42 -8.48 1.39
N ASP A 294 31.73 -8.71 1.26
CA ASP A 294 32.60 -9.14 2.36
C ASP A 294 32.67 -8.07 3.46
N GLN A 295 32.86 -6.79 3.08
CA GLN A 295 32.87 -5.68 4.03
C GLN A 295 31.55 -5.54 4.80
N ILE A 296 30.41 -5.69 4.12
CA ILE A 296 29.10 -5.69 4.76
C ILE A 296 28.96 -6.91 5.65
N ARG A 297 29.41 -8.10 5.22
CA ARG A 297 29.32 -9.33 6.00
C ARG A 297 30.09 -9.24 7.31
N GLU A 298 31.29 -8.66 7.29
CA GLU A 298 32.10 -8.41 8.49
C GLU A 298 31.47 -7.36 9.41
N GLY A 299 30.81 -6.35 8.84
CA GLY A 299 30.12 -5.30 9.58
C GLY A 299 28.77 -5.72 10.15
N VAL A 300 28.29 -6.93 9.88
CA VAL A 300 26.97 -7.40 10.33
C VAL A 300 27.09 -8.20 11.62
N GLU A 301 26.45 -7.71 12.67
CA GLU A 301 26.30 -8.44 13.93
C GLU A 301 24.84 -8.81 14.18
N ARG A 302 24.62 -10.05 14.64
CA ARG A 302 23.32 -10.48 15.14
C ARG A 302 23.27 -10.25 16.63
N THR A 303 22.43 -9.31 17.06
CA THR A 303 22.16 -9.00 18.47
C THR A 303 20.82 -9.57 18.90
N GLU A 304 20.53 -9.57 20.20
CA GLU A 304 19.21 -9.98 20.73
C GLU A 304 18.07 -9.11 20.16
N ASP A 305 18.36 -7.84 19.86
CA ASP A 305 17.42 -6.88 19.23
C ASP A 305 17.35 -7.00 17.70
N GLY A 306 18.07 -7.97 17.11
CA GLY A 306 18.08 -8.28 15.68
C GLY A 306 19.38 -7.88 14.96
N LEU A 307 19.28 -7.67 13.65
CA LEU A 307 20.42 -7.40 12.77
C LEU A 307 20.96 -5.98 12.97
N CYS A 308 22.17 -5.84 13.49
CA CYS A 308 22.86 -4.55 13.59
C CYS A 308 23.93 -4.43 12.51
N VAL A 309 23.97 -3.27 11.83
CA VAL A 309 25.03 -2.93 10.87
C VAL A 309 26.03 -2.03 11.57
N ARG A 310 27.19 -2.58 11.93
CA ARG A 310 28.32 -1.88 12.57
C ARG A 310 29.33 -1.41 11.54
N MET A 311 28.90 -0.50 10.69
CA MET A 311 29.77 0.17 9.71
C MET A 311 29.91 1.65 10.07
N SER A 312 31.00 2.29 9.64
CA SER A 312 31.12 3.74 9.81
C SER A 312 30.03 4.44 8.98
N PRO A 313 29.47 5.58 9.45
CA PRO A 313 28.47 6.32 8.67
C PRO A 313 28.97 6.72 7.27
N GLN A 314 30.27 6.95 7.13
CA GLN A 314 30.93 7.27 5.86
C GLN A 314 30.85 6.08 4.89
N ALA A 315 31.20 4.87 5.33
CA ALA A 315 31.12 3.67 4.49
C ALA A 315 29.68 3.36 4.07
N VAL A 316 28.71 3.54 4.98
CA VAL A 316 27.28 3.36 4.67
C VAL A 316 26.82 4.34 3.58
N GLU A 317 27.22 5.61 3.68
CA GLU A 317 26.87 6.64 2.70
C GLU A 317 27.55 6.40 1.34
N GLU A 318 28.80 5.94 1.33
CA GLU A 318 29.51 5.58 0.11
C GLU A 318 28.82 4.42 -0.62
N ILE A 319 28.48 3.34 0.10
CA ILE A 319 27.74 2.19 -0.46
C ILE A 319 26.40 2.68 -1.04
N ARG A 320 25.66 3.49 -0.28
CA ARG A 320 24.37 4.05 -0.69
C ARG A 320 24.51 4.86 -1.98
N ARG A 321 25.53 5.71 -2.08
CA ARG A 321 25.80 6.52 -3.28
C ARG A 321 26.13 5.63 -4.49
N HIS A 322 27.03 4.66 -4.33
CA HIS A 322 27.40 3.78 -5.45
C HIS A 322 26.22 2.91 -5.90
N VAL A 323 25.38 2.44 -4.98
CA VAL A 323 24.12 1.76 -5.34
C VAL A 323 23.22 2.69 -6.13
N ALA A 324 23.07 3.96 -5.73
CA ALA A 324 22.23 4.95 -6.41
C ALA A 324 22.65 5.13 -7.88
N GLU A 325 23.95 5.30 -8.09
CA GLU A 325 24.54 5.51 -9.41
C GLU A 325 24.31 4.31 -10.35
N GLN A 326 24.36 3.08 -9.83
CA GLN A 326 24.16 1.88 -10.63
C GLN A 326 22.68 1.57 -10.92
N ILE A 327 21.75 2.04 -10.08
CA ILE A 327 20.30 1.84 -10.30
C ILE A 327 19.68 2.95 -11.17
N GLU A 328 20.31 4.13 -11.25
CA GLU A 328 19.83 5.28 -12.01
C GLU A 328 19.44 4.92 -13.47
N PRO A 329 20.20 4.12 -14.24
CA PRO A 329 19.81 3.74 -15.59
C PRO A 329 18.50 2.94 -15.67
N LEU A 330 18.20 2.14 -14.64
CA LEU A 330 16.94 1.40 -14.55
C LEU A 330 15.77 2.36 -14.32
N VAL A 331 15.94 3.30 -13.40
CA VAL A 331 14.93 4.32 -13.07
C VAL A 331 14.63 5.20 -14.30
N GLN A 332 15.67 5.68 -14.99
CA GLN A 332 15.54 6.46 -16.23
C GLN A 332 14.85 5.69 -17.36
N SER A 333 15.06 4.37 -17.41
CA SER A 333 14.38 3.49 -18.37
C SER A 333 12.95 3.10 -17.94
N ASN A 334 12.42 3.72 -16.86
CA ASN A 334 11.12 3.41 -16.26
C ASN A 334 10.97 1.92 -15.92
N ARG A 335 12.07 1.30 -15.46
CA ARG A 335 12.14 -0.09 -14.99
C ARG A 335 12.30 -0.12 -13.47
N PRO A 336 11.80 -1.16 -12.78
CA PRO A 336 11.95 -1.24 -11.34
C PRO A 336 13.44 -1.35 -10.95
N PRO A 337 13.91 -0.57 -9.96
CA PRO A 337 15.28 -0.67 -9.48
C PRO A 337 15.45 -1.95 -8.66
N VAL A 338 16.32 -2.84 -9.14
CA VAL A 338 16.62 -4.14 -8.49
C VAL A 338 18.11 -4.26 -8.24
N LEU A 339 18.47 -4.63 -7.02
CA LEU A 339 19.83 -4.99 -6.61
C LEU A 339 19.87 -6.47 -6.23
N LEU A 340 20.78 -7.22 -6.84
CA LEU A 340 20.98 -8.65 -6.60
C LEU A 340 22.25 -8.87 -5.78
N VAL A 341 22.12 -9.59 -4.68
CA VAL A 341 23.19 -9.79 -3.68
C VAL A 341 23.24 -11.22 -3.13
N GLU A 342 24.32 -11.56 -2.42
CA GLU A 342 24.43 -12.82 -1.70
C GLU A 342 23.33 -12.98 -0.62
N PRO A 343 22.74 -14.19 -0.45
CA PRO A 343 21.71 -14.44 0.57
C PRO A 343 22.06 -14.01 2.00
N LEU A 344 23.33 -14.13 2.41
CA LEU A 344 23.74 -13.81 3.79
C LEU A 344 23.74 -12.29 4.08
N VAL A 345 24.03 -11.47 3.08
CA VAL A 345 24.15 -10.00 3.23
C VAL A 345 22.86 -9.26 2.88
N ARG A 346 21.91 -9.90 2.18
CA ARG A 346 20.66 -9.30 1.72
C ARG A 346 19.88 -8.51 2.80
N PRO A 347 19.66 -9.03 4.02
CA PRO A 347 18.94 -8.28 5.05
C PRO A 347 19.68 -6.99 5.47
N ALA A 348 21.01 -7.04 5.49
CA ALA A 348 21.86 -5.90 5.86
C ALA A 348 21.86 -4.85 4.77
N VAL A 349 22.00 -5.26 3.51
CA VAL A 349 21.92 -4.37 2.34
C VAL A 349 20.56 -3.68 2.28
N ARG A 350 19.45 -4.40 2.52
CA ARG A 350 18.12 -3.78 2.60
C ARG A 350 18.04 -2.76 3.74
N ARG A 351 18.58 -3.08 4.92
CA ARG A 351 18.60 -2.13 6.07
C ARG A 351 19.41 -0.87 5.77
N ILE A 352 20.54 -0.98 5.08
CA ILE A 352 21.39 0.14 4.66
C ILE A 352 20.66 1.04 3.64
N THR A 353 19.96 0.43 2.68
CA THR A 353 19.38 1.16 1.53
C THR A 353 17.96 1.67 1.77
N ALA A 354 17.18 1.06 2.68
CA ALA A 354 15.75 1.32 2.83
C ALA A 354 15.38 2.79 3.13
N ALA A 355 16.20 3.51 3.90
CA ALA A 355 15.93 4.90 4.27
C ALA A 355 16.11 5.88 3.08
N ALA A 356 17.00 5.52 2.15
CA ALA A 356 17.40 6.37 1.03
C ALA A 356 16.64 6.06 -0.25
N MET A 357 16.37 4.77 -0.45
CA MET A 357 15.81 4.21 -1.67
C MET A 357 14.68 3.27 -1.28
N PRO A 358 13.54 3.81 -0.84
CA PRO A 358 12.42 2.98 -0.41
C PRO A 358 11.91 2.05 -1.52
N GLU A 359 12.02 2.49 -2.79
CA GLU A 359 11.61 1.75 -3.99
C GLU A 359 12.61 0.68 -4.45
N LEU A 360 13.85 0.68 -3.92
CA LEU A 360 14.86 -0.32 -4.29
C LEU A 360 14.47 -1.71 -3.79
N ALA A 361 14.30 -2.65 -4.73
CA ALA A 361 14.12 -4.05 -4.42
C ALA A 361 15.49 -4.73 -4.26
N VAL A 362 15.78 -5.22 -3.05
CA VAL A 362 16.99 -6.00 -2.77
C VAL A 362 16.64 -7.48 -2.78
N LEU A 363 17.10 -8.20 -3.80
CA LEU A 363 16.86 -9.63 -3.99
C LEU A 363 18.12 -10.45 -3.72
N SER A 364 17.95 -11.66 -3.22
CA SER A 364 19.05 -12.62 -3.10
C SER A 364 19.11 -13.59 -4.28
N TYR A 365 20.29 -14.16 -4.56
CA TYR A 365 20.41 -15.23 -5.58
C TYR A 365 19.50 -16.44 -5.30
N ASN A 366 19.14 -16.71 -4.03
CA ASN A 366 18.20 -17.77 -3.66
C ASN A 366 16.74 -17.46 -4.03
N GLU A 367 16.43 -16.21 -4.33
CA GLU A 367 15.10 -15.77 -4.75
C GLU A 367 14.95 -15.82 -6.27
N ILE A 368 16.01 -16.18 -7.01
CA ILE A 368 16.00 -16.25 -8.48
C ILE A 368 15.59 -17.63 -8.97
N THR A 369 14.54 -17.70 -9.78
CA THR A 369 14.08 -18.96 -10.38
C THR A 369 14.95 -19.37 -11.57
N ARG A 370 15.07 -20.68 -11.81
CA ARG A 370 15.92 -21.25 -12.87
C ARG A 370 15.54 -20.84 -14.30
N ASP A 371 14.28 -20.44 -14.51
CA ASP A 371 13.75 -19.96 -15.79
C ASP A 371 14.01 -18.46 -16.02
N THR A 372 14.59 -17.76 -15.04
CA THR A 372 14.87 -16.33 -15.13
C THR A 372 16.29 -16.08 -15.66
N ILE A 373 16.40 -15.25 -16.69
CA ILE A 373 17.69 -14.83 -17.26
C ILE A 373 18.12 -13.55 -16.55
N VAL A 374 19.22 -13.58 -15.82
CA VAL A 374 19.74 -12.40 -15.11
C VAL A 374 20.64 -11.60 -16.07
N GLU A 375 20.30 -10.34 -16.28
CA GLU A 375 21.11 -9.37 -17.02
C GLU A 375 21.66 -8.33 -16.04
N SER A 376 22.98 -8.32 -15.82
CA SER A 376 23.61 -7.31 -14.99
C SER A 376 23.66 -5.97 -15.74
N VAL A 377 23.06 -4.94 -15.16
CA VAL A 377 23.04 -3.58 -15.71
C VAL A 377 24.23 -2.75 -15.19
N GLY A 378 24.81 -3.15 -14.06
CA GLY A 378 25.92 -2.45 -13.43
C GLY A 378 26.49 -3.25 -12.26
N LEU A 379 27.75 -2.98 -11.95
CA LEU A 379 28.47 -3.55 -10.80
C LEU A 379 28.80 -2.41 -9.84
N VAL A 380 28.26 -2.46 -8.64
CA VAL A 380 28.57 -1.50 -7.56
C VAL A 380 29.94 -1.83 -7.03
N LYS A 381 30.92 -0.96 -7.28
CA LYS A 381 32.32 -1.10 -6.84
C LYS A 381 32.63 -0.16 -5.68
N ALA A 382 33.67 -0.51 -4.92
CA ALA A 382 34.15 0.25 -3.77
C ALA A 382 34.67 1.64 -4.16
#